data_AF-A0A4Y2B4N3-F1
#
_entry.id   AF-A0A4Y2B4N3-F1
#
_cell.length_a   1.000
_cell.length_b   1.000
_cell.length_c   1.000
_cell.angle_alpha   90.00
_cell.angle_beta   90.00
_cell.angle_gamma   90.00
#
_symmetry.space_group_name_H-M   'P 1'
#
loop_
_entity.id
_entity.type
_entity.pdbx_description
1 polymer ?
#
loop_
_entity_poly.entity_id
_entity_poly.type
_entity_poly.pdbx_seq_one_letter_code
_entity_poly.pdbx_strand_id
1 'polypeptide(L)'
;MGDSGTRSCGRTDHESCELSEHHCGSVAPLHGVCLPTGNGIFQQDNAPCHKTRIVLEWFEEHTDEFHLMSWPPNSPDLNPMEHIWDVMKWQLRAQTPPCPNISTLLDRCLDIWYNLSPVMYQKFVASMPRRVAAVLKAKGGATRY
;
A
#
# COMPACT_ATOMS: atom_id res chain seq x y z
N MET A 1 -0.76 -35.21 -4.08
CA MET A 1 0.30 -34.78 -3.15
C MET A 1 0.96 -33.58 -3.78
N GLY A 2 0.40 -32.40 -3.50
CA GLY A 2 0.91 -31.13 -4.04
C GLY A 2 2.07 -30.68 -3.18
N ASP A 3 3.23 -30.53 -3.80
CA ASP A 3 4.47 -30.10 -3.18
C ASP A 3 4.33 -28.64 -2.75
N SER A 4 4.13 -28.41 -1.45
CA SER A 4 4.24 -27.08 -0.84
C SER A 4 5.72 -26.73 -0.76
N GLY A 5 6.29 -26.38 -1.91
CA GLY A 5 7.66 -25.90 -2.04
C GLY A 5 7.80 -24.58 -1.29
N THR A 6 8.49 -24.62 -0.16
CA THR A 6 8.94 -23.42 0.54
C THR A 6 9.88 -22.65 -0.38
N ARG A 7 9.40 -21.53 -0.93
CA ARG A 7 10.17 -20.68 -1.85
C ARG A 7 11.25 -19.96 -1.04
N SER A 8 12.43 -20.58 -0.97
CA SER A 8 13.58 -20.04 -0.22
C SER A 8 13.93 -18.61 -0.68
N CYS A 9 13.83 -17.69 0.26
CA CYS A 9 14.13 -16.28 0.15
C CYS A 9 15.65 -16.07 0.14
N GLY A 10 16.23 -15.77 -1.03
CA GLY A 10 17.67 -15.58 -1.19
C GLY A 10 18.12 -14.21 -0.69
N ARG A 11 18.81 -14.17 0.47
CA ARG A 11 19.50 -13.00 1.05
C ARG A 11 18.62 -11.79 1.38
N THR A 12 17.51 -12.01 2.04
CA THR A 12 16.80 -10.98 2.80
C THR A 12 16.66 -11.46 4.23
N ASP A 13 16.62 -10.52 5.19
CA ASP A 13 16.38 -10.89 6.58
C ASP A 13 15.03 -11.64 6.72
N HIS A 14 14.93 -12.47 7.75
CA HIS A 14 13.78 -13.38 7.93
C HIS A 14 12.45 -12.61 7.99
N GLU A 15 12.47 -11.44 8.64
CA GLU A 15 11.31 -10.54 8.77
C GLU A 15 10.85 -9.99 7.40
N SER A 16 11.77 -9.55 6.53
CA SER A 16 11.40 -9.12 5.17
C SER A 16 10.81 -10.25 4.35
N CYS A 17 11.26 -11.49 4.54
CA CYS A 17 10.70 -12.65 3.84
C CYS A 17 9.27 -12.97 4.31
N GLU A 18 9.01 -12.97 5.62
CA GLU A 18 7.66 -13.18 6.16
C GLU A 18 6.68 -12.09 5.69
N LEU A 19 7.12 -10.82 5.71
CA LEU A 19 6.32 -9.70 5.20
C LEU A 19 6.05 -9.83 3.69
N SER A 20 7.03 -10.32 2.93
CA SER A 20 6.91 -10.53 1.49
C SER A 20 5.90 -11.64 1.15
N GLU A 21 5.95 -12.76 1.89
CA GLU A 21 5.01 -13.87 1.73
C GLU A 21 3.58 -13.45 2.11
N HIS A 22 3.43 -12.73 3.23
CA HIS A 22 2.15 -12.19 3.65
C HIS A 22 1.58 -11.21 2.63
N HIS A 23 2.42 -10.36 2.02
CA HIS A 23 2.02 -9.43 0.97
C HIS A 23 1.41 -10.18 -0.22
N CYS A 24 2.14 -11.15 -0.80
CA CYS A 24 1.64 -11.95 -1.93
C CYS A 24 0.33 -12.70 -1.58
N GLY A 25 0.25 -13.29 -0.38
CA GLY A 25 -0.94 -14.01 0.08
C GLY A 25 -2.17 -13.11 0.31
N SER A 26 -1.97 -11.85 0.67
CA SER A 26 -3.06 -10.89 0.94
C SER A 26 -3.60 -10.21 -0.31
N VAL A 27 -2.78 -10.07 -1.37
CA VAL A 27 -3.17 -9.39 -2.61
C VAL A 27 -3.99 -10.30 -3.53
N ALA A 28 -3.67 -11.60 -3.59
CA ALA A 28 -4.33 -12.56 -4.48
C ALA A 28 -5.88 -12.61 -4.32
N PRO A 29 -6.46 -12.63 -3.11
CA PRO A 29 -7.92 -12.72 -2.93
C PRO A 29 -8.69 -11.45 -3.30
N LEU A 30 -8.01 -10.29 -3.41
CA LEU A 30 -8.66 -8.99 -3.63
C LEU A 30 -8.95 -8.70 -5.11
N HIS A 31 -8.31 -9.42 -6.04
CA HIS A 31 -8.39 -9.17 -7.48
C HIS A 31 -9.83 -9.26 -8.02
N GLY A 32 -10.50 -10.41 -7.85
CA GLY A 32 -11.84 -10.65 -8.40
C GLY A 32 -12.94 -9.77 -7.79
N VAL A 33 -12.69 -9.14 -6.65
CA VAL A 33 -13.66 -8.28 -5.94
C VAL A 33 -13.42 -6.80 -6.24
N CYS A 34 -12.17 -6.34 -6.23
CA CYS A 34 -11.83 -4.93 -6.36
C CYS A 34 -11.50 -4.50 -7.80
N LEU A 35 -11.09 -5.45 -8.65
CA LEU A 35 -10.59 -5.20 -10.01
C LEU A 35 -11.20 -6.20 -11.00
N PRO A 36 -12.53 -6.25 -11.14
CA PRO A 36 -13.24 -7.32 -11.87
C PRO A 36 -12.95 -7.36 -13.39
N THR A 37 -12.27 -6.35 -13.93
CA THR A 37 -11.94 -6.21 -15.35
C THR A 37 -10.53 -6.66 -15.71
N GLY A 38 -9.72 -7.13 -14.75
CA GLY A 38 -8.37 -7.67 -15.03
C GLY A 38 -7.39 -6.65 -15.60
N ASN A 39 -7.62 -5.35 -15.37
CA ASN A 39 -6.76 -4.26 -15.84
C ASN A 39 -6.36 -3.32 -14.69
N GLY A 40 -6.37 -3.84 -13.47
CA GLY A 40 -6.03 -3.08 -12.29
C GLY A 40 -4.56 -2.69 -12.26
N ILE A 41 -4.30 -1.42 -11.99
CA ILE A 41 -2.94 -0.94 -11.77
C ILE A 41 -2.66 -1.05 -10.27
N PHE A 42 -1.66 -1.87 -9.92
CA PHE A 42 -1.20 -2.00 -8.54
C PHE A 42 -0.08 -0.98 -8.28
N GLN A 43 -0.29 -0.13 -7.29
CA GLN A 43 0.71 0.83 -6.84
C GLN A 43 1.23 0.40 -5.47
N GLN A 44 2.55 0.30 -5.36
CA GLN A 44 3.28 0.17 -4.10
C GLN A 44 4.50 1.09 -4.12
N ASP A 45 5.02 1.43 -2.95
CA ASP A 45 6.27 2.17 -2.85
C ASP A 45 7.49 1.26 -3.07
N ASN A 46 8.69 1.84 -2.99
CA ASN A 46 9.94 1.09 -3.16
C ASN A 46 10.54 0.64 -1.82
N ALA A 47 9.74 0.37 -0.79
CA ALA A 47 10.24 -0.21 0.45
C ALA A 47 10.95 -1.55 0.17
N PRO A 48 12.01 -1.92 0.91
CA PRO A 48 12.79 -3.12 0.63
C PRO A 48 11.96 -4.41 0.56
N CYS A 49 10.95 -4.56 1.42
CA CYS A 49 10.05 -5.71 1.42
C CYS A 49 9.21 -5.83 0.14
N HIS A 50 8.87 -4.73 -0.53
CA HIS A 50 8.13 -4.73 -1.80
C HIS A 50 9.02 -4.99 -3.03
N LYS A 51 10.35 -4.95 -2.84
CA LYS A 51 11.35 -5.16 -3.89
C LYS A 51 12.07 -6.50 -3.77
N THR A 52 11.63 -7.36 -2.85
CA THR A 52 12.20 -8.70 -2.71
C THR A 52 11.90 -9.53 -3.96
N ARG A 53 12.78 -10.48 -4.25
CA ARG A 53 12.66 -11.37 -5.41
C ARG A 53 11.29 -12.08 -5.44
N ILE A 54 10.83 -12.57 -4.28
CA ILE A 54 9.57 -13.31 -4.18
C ILE A 54 8.35 -12.45 -4.52
N VAL A 55 8.35 -11.17 -4.14
CA VAL A 55 7.26 -10.23 -4.49
C VAL A 55 7.28 -9.91 -5.98
N LEU A 56 8.46 -9.63 -6.54
CA LEU A 56 8.59 -9.30 -7.97
C LEU A 56 8.21 -10.48 -8.86
N GLU A 57 8.71 -11.69 -8.55
CA GLU A 57 8.33 -12.92 -9.27
C GLU A 57 6.82 -13.20 -9.17
N TRP A 58 6.21 -12.94 -8.01
CA TRP A 58 4.76 -13.09 -7.87
C TRP A 58 3.99 -12.15 -8.80
N PHE A 59 4.39 -10.86 -8.90
CA PHE A 59 3.77 -9.94 -9.85
C PHE A 59 4.04 -10.31 -11.32
N GLU A 60 5.18 -10.92 -11.63
CA GLU A 60 5.47 -11.47 -12.96
C GLU A 60 4.57 -12.67 -13.31
N GLU A 61 4.29 -13.55 -12.33
CA GLU A 61 3.37 -14.69 -12.46
C GLU A 61 1.90 -14.25 -12.64
N HIS A 62 1.51 -13.06 -12.16
CA HIS A 62 0.13 -12.56 -12.18
C HIS A 62 -0.05 -11.30 -13.06
N THR A 63 0.68 -11.21 -14.17
CA THR A 63 0.65 -10.04 -15.07
C THR A 63 -0.67 -9.85 -15.83
N ASP A 64 -1.46 -10.91 -15.98
CA ASP A 64 -2.82 -10.90 -16.51
C ASP A 64 -3.86 -10.37 -15.49
N GLU A 65 -3.48 -10.32 -14.21
CA GLU A 65 -4.32 -9.85 -13.11
C GLU A 65 -3.92 -8.44 -12.64
N PHE A 66 -2.62 -8.19 -12.54
CA PHE A 66 -2.06 -6.97 -11.98
C PHE A 66 -1.03 -6.33 -12.90
N HIS A 67 -1.20 -5.03 -13.14
CA HIS A 67 -0.14 -4.21 -13.69
C HIS A 67 0.59 -3.45 -12.58
N LEU A 68 1.77 -3.94 -12.17
CA LEU A 68 2.60 -3.26 -11.18
C LEU A 68 3.14 -1.93 -11.76
N MET A 69 2.73 -0.81 -11.16
CA MET A 69 3.16 0.53 -11.56
C MET A 69 4.62 0.78 -11.18
N SER A 70 5.40 1.34 -12.11
CA SER A 70 6.71 1.89 -11.77
C SER A 70 6.57 3.09 -10.83
N TRP A 71 7.19 3.04 -9.66
CA TRP A 71 7.14 4.12 -8.68
C TRP A 71 8.50 4.82 -8.52
N PRO A 72 8.57 6.16 -8.48
CA PRO A 72 9.80 6.86 -8.19
C PRO A 72 10.23 6.67 -6.71
N PRO A 73 11.53 6.52 -6.42
CA PRO A 73 12.00 6.42 -5.04
C PRO A 73 11.74 7.71 -4.26
N ASN A 74 11.61 7.60 -2.93
CA ASN A 74 11.48 8.73 -2.01
C ASN A 74 10.40 9.75 -2.41
N SER A 75 9.25 9.28 -2.90
CA SER A 75 8.16 10.13 -3.39
C SER A 75 6.87 9.97 -2.58
N PRO A 76 6.91 10.27 -1.25
CA PRO A 76 5.71 10.18 -0.40
C PRO A 76 4.60 11.12 -0.85
N ASP A 77 4.96 12.29 -1.39
CA ASP A 77 4.03 13.30 -1.94
C ASP A 77 3.08 12.71 -3.00
N LEU A 78 3.57 11.72 -3.75
CA LEU A 78 2.80 11.06 -4.80
C LEU A 78 1.94 9.92 -4.23
N ASN A 79 2.19 9.42 -3.03
CA ASN A 79 1.49 8.27 -2.48
C ASN A 79 0.19 8.70 -1.77
N PRO A 80 -1.00 8.40 -2.32
CA PRO A 80 -2.27 8.77 -1.68
C PRO A 80 -2.48 8.10 -0.31
N MET A 81 -1.85 6.94 -0.06
CA MET A 81 -1.96 6.23 1.21
C MET A 81 -1.40 7.04 2.38
N GLU A 82 -0.35 7.82 2.18
CA GLU A 82 0.21 8.70 3.22
C GLU A 82 -0.85 9.67 3.77
N HIS A 83 -1.70 10.19 2.89
CA HIS A 83 -2.76 11.13 3.27
C HIS A 83 -3.89 10.45 4.03
N ILE A 84 -4.19 9.19 3.70
CA ILE A 84 -5.15 8.38 4.45
C ILE A 84 -4.61 8.13 5.85
N TRP A 85 -3.33 7.76 5.98
CA TRP A 85 -2.69 7.57 7.27
C TRP A 85 -2.67 8.85 8.11
N ASP A 86 -2.44 10.02 7.51
CA ASP A 86 -2.53 11.30 8.20
C ASP A 86 -3.93 11.58 8.75
N VAL A 87 -4.98 11.34 7.95
CA VAL A 87 -6.36 11.47 8.41
C VAL A 87 -6.64 10.52 9.56
N MET A 88 -6.20 9.27 9.47
CA MET A 88 -6.40 8.29 10.54
C MET A 88 -5.69 8.68 11.82
N LYS A 89 -4.41 9.09 11.74
CA LYS A 89 -3.63 9.58 12.88
C LYS A 89 -4.30 10.79 13.52
N TRP A 90 -4.84 11.71 12.72
CA TRP A 90 -5.54 12.89 13.22
C TRP A 90 -6.82 12.50 13.97
N GLN A 91 -7.67 11.65 13.38
CA GLN A 91 -8.89 11.18 14.03
C GLN A 91 -8.60 10.42 15.32
N LEU A 92 -7.59 9.54 15.31
CA LEU A 92 -7.18 8.78 16.48
C LEU A 92 -6.70 9.69 17.61
N ARG A 93 -5.91 10.73 17.30
CA ARG A 93 -5.45 11.72 18.29
C ARG A 93 -6.57 12.59 18.86
N ALA A 94 -7.65 12.78 18.12
CA ALA A 94 -8.81 13.55 18.58
C ALA A 94 -9.69 12.75 19.58
N GLN A 95 -9.54 11.42 19.64
CA GLN A 95 -10.32 10.59 20.56
C GLN A 95 -9.86 10.76 22.01
N THR A 96 -10.84 10.85 22.92
CA THR A 96 -10.61 10.96 24.36
C THR A 96 -11.44 9.89 25.09
N PRO A 97 -10.86 9.15 26.05
CA PRO A 97 -9.47 9.18 26.50
C PRO A 97 -8.50 8.56 25.47
N PRO A 98 -7.18 8.82 25.59
CA PRO A 98 -6.16 8.17 24.78
C PRO A 98 -6.23 6.64 24.87
N CYS A 99 -5.75 5.94 23.85
CA CYS A 99 -5.73 4.47 23.81
C CYS A 99 -4.82 3.93 24.94
N PRO A 100 -5.35 3.11 25.87
CA PRO A 100 -4.57 2.63 27.01
C PRO A 100 -3.65 1.44 26.69
N ASN A 101 -3.93 0.72 25.59
CA ASN A 101 -3.18 -0.47 25.18
C ASN A 101 -3.31 -0.71 23.67
N ILE A 102 -2.54 -1.69 23.17
CA ILE A 102 -2.47 -2.04 21.74
C ILE A 102 -3.82 -2.56 21.23
N SER A 103 -4.57 -3.34 22.01
CA SER A 103 -5.88 -3.85 21.58
C SER A 103 -6.83 -2.71 21.26
N THR A 104 -6.97 -1.75 22.19
CA THR A 104 -7.84 -0.59 21.98
C THR A 104 -7.35 0.30 20.84
N LEU A 105 -6.03 0.37 20.61
CA LEU A 105 -5.48 1.07 19.46
C LEU A 105 -5.89 0.40 18.14
N LEU A 106 -5.79 -0.92 18.05
CA LEU A 106 -6.20 -1.68 16.87
C LEU A 106 -7.70 -1.50 16.58
N ASP A 107 -8.55 -1.66 17.60
CA ASP A 107 -10.00 -1.51 17.46
C ASP A 107 -10.36 -0.11 16.93
N ARG A 108 -9.76 0.94 17.50
CA ARG A 108 -10.00 2.33 17.06
C ARG A 108 -9.47 2.60 15.66
N CYS A 109 -8.32 2.04 15.29
CA CYS A 109 -7.80 2.17 13.93
C CYS A 109 -8.73 1.51 12.91
N LEU A 110 -9.25 0.31 13.22
CA LEU A 110 -10.23 -0.39 12.38
C LEU A 110 -11.54 0.41 12.28
N ASP A 111 -12.07 0.89 13.39
CA ASP A 111 -13.28 1.72 13.41
C ASP A 111 -13.10 2.98 12.56
N ILE A 112 -11.98 3.68 12.68
CA ILE A 112 -11.69 4.84 11.83
C ILE A 112 -11.64 4.42 10.37
N TRP A 113 -10.89 3.37 10.03
CA TRP A 113 -10.73 2.88 8.66
C TRP A 113 -12.08 2.56 8.00
N TYR A 114 -12.95 1.81 8.68
CA TYR A 114 -14.26 1.42 8.15
C TYR A 114 -15.22 2.60 8.03
N ASN A 115 -15.03 3.67 8.80
CA ASN A 115 -15.87 4.87 8.76
C ASN A 115 -15.33 5.97 7.82
N LEU A 116 -14.15 5.78 7.21
CA LEU A 116 -13.64 6.72 6.22
C LEU A 116 -14.56 6.77 4.99
N SER A 117 -14.93 7.99 4.60
CA SER A 117 -15.85 8.21 3.48
C SER A 117 -15.24 7.80 2.14
N PRO A 118 -15.95 7.06 1.28
CA PRO A 118 -15.51 6.76 -0.09
C PRO A 118 -15.15 8.00 -0.92
N VAL A 119 -15.83 9.13 -0.67
CA VAL A 119 -15.58 10.41 -1.34
C VAL A 119 -14.18 10.95 -1.02
N MET A 120 -13.65 10.63 0.16
CA MET A 120 -12.30 11.03 0.55
C MET A 120 -11.24 10.33 -0.32
N TYR A 121 -11.34 9.01 -0.49
CA TYR A 121 -10.43 8.24 -1.34
C TYR A 121 -10.46 8.76 -2.79
N GLN A 122 -11.65 9.01 -3.32
CA GLN A 122 -11.83 9.56 -4.67
C GLN A 122 -11.14 10.93 -4.81
N LYS A 123 -11.22 11.80 -3.79
CA LYS A 123 -10.53 13.11 -3.81
C LYS A 123 -9.01 12.96 -3.81
N PHE A 124 -8.46 11.99 -3.08
CA PHE A 124 -7.01 11.75 -3.09
C PHE A 124 -6.55 11.23 -4.44
N VAL A 125 -7.24 10.25 -5.03
CA VAL A 125 -6.93 9.75 -6.38
C VAL A 125 -7.09 10.86 -7.43
N ALA A 126 -8.18 11.61 -7.40
CA ALA A 126 -8.42 12.74 -8.31
C ALA A 126 -7.40 13.88 -8.15
N SER A 127 -6.67 13.94 -7.04
CA SER A 127 -5.61 14.92 -6.84
C SER A 127 -4.31 14.58 -7.58
N MET A 128 -4.11 13.32 -7.96
CA MET A 128 -2.84 12.81 -8.52
C MET A 128 -2.30 13.62 -9.71
N PRO A 129 -3.09 14.02 -10.72
CA PRO A 129 -2.57 14.83 -11.82
C PRO A 129 -1.94 16.15 -11.34
N ARG A 130 -2.51 16.78 -10.31
CA ARG A 130 -1.96 18.02 -9.72
C ARG A 130 -0.67 17.77 -8.94
N ARG A 131 -0.56 16.63 -8.25
CA ARG A 131 0.66 16.26 -7.51
C ARG A 131 1.82 15.99 -8.45
N VAL A 132 1.56 15.19 -9.50
CA VAL A 132 2.54 14.92 -10.55
C VAL A 132 3.01 16.23 -11.20
N ALA A 133 2.09 17.13 -11.54
CA ALA A 133 2.44 18.44 -12.07
C ALA A 133 3.32 19.27 -11.10
N ALA A 134 3.07 19.19 -9.79
CA ALA A 134 3.88 19.86 -8.78
C ALA A 134 5.30 19.29 -8.70
N VAL A 135 5.45 17.96 -8.73
CA VAL A 135 6.77 17.28 -8.75
C VAL A 135 7.54 17.64 -10.02
N LEU A 136 6.88 17.65 -11.18
CA LEU A 136 7.49 18.06 -12.45
C LEU A 136 7.96 19.52 -12.39
N LYS A 137 7.12 20.43 -11.85
CA LYS A 137 7.49 21.83 -11.64
C LYS A 137 8.66 21.98 -10.67
N ALA A 138 8.73 21.14 -9.65
CA ALA A 138 9.84 21.07 -8.69
C ALA A 138 11.06 20.30 -9.24
N LYS A 139 11.03 19.84 -10.51
CA LYS A 139 12.09 19.05 -11.14
C LYS A 139 12.46 17.79 -10.35
N GLY A 140 11.46 17.10 -9.80
CA GLY A 140 11.65 15.92 -8.96
C GLY A 140 11.92 16.22 -7.48
N GLY A 141 11.95 17.49 -7.08
CA GLY A 141 12.05 17.89 -5.68
C GLY A 141 10.75 17.71 -4.90
N ALA A 142 10.87 17.83 -3.57
CA ALA A 142 9.74 17.77 -2.66
C ALA A 142 8.71 18.87 -2.94
N THR A 143 7.46 18.55 -2.66
CA THR A 143 6.29 19.41 -2.86
C THR A 143 5.58 19.64 -1.53
N ARG A 144 4.41 20.29 -1.59
CA ARG A 144 3.56 20.52 -0.41
C ARG A 144 2.65 19.34 -0.07
N TYR A 145 2.60 18.35 -0.95
CA TYR A 145 1.72 17.19 -0.81
C TYR A 145 2.38 16.17 0.10
#